data_AF-A0A3A0BEQ1-F1
#
_entry.id   AF-A0A3A0BEQ1-F1
#
_cell.length_a   1.000
_cell.length_b   1.000
_cell.length_c   1.000
_cell.angle_alpha   90.00
_cell.angle_beta   90.00
_cell.angle_gamma   90.00
#
_symmetry.space_group_name_H-M   'P 1'
#
loop_
_entity.id
_entity.type
_entity.pdbx_description
1 polymer ?
#
loop_
_entity_poly.entity_id
_entity_poly.type
_entity_poly.pdbx_seq_one_letter_code
_entity_poly.pdbx_strand_id
1 'polypeptide(L)'
;MNYLRSFIQTIRHPLSKNFATTLTKILFWKVNQLTLKLPALIDLDSNLKCICYPDSSYGGMVVYTTYPDYEVVDGIKKNLPEGGTFFDIGANIGLMTLVAAGIKNTRVHSFEPSPVAYPRLSENINLNNLSSRVLIHQIAASDNDGWINFNDDKRSELSHISTKNEKGQKLKTTTIDSYSQKNNIKKIDVLKIDVEGAE
;
A
#
# COMPACT_ATOMS: atom_id res chain seq x y z
N MET A 1 4.62 3.82 -17.36
CA MET A 1 4.38 5.01 -16.53
C MET A 1 5.10 6.21 -17.12
N ASN A 2 4.40 7.30 -17.44
CA ASN A 2 4.98 8.46 -18.15
C ASN A 2 5.73 9.34 -17.13
N TYR A 3 7.07 9.31 -17.12
CA TYR A 3 7.92 9.98 -16.11
C TYR A 3 7.58 11.45 -15.90
N LEU A 4 7.11 12.14 -16.95
CA LEU A 4 6.70 13.55 -16.89
C LEU A 4 5.48 13.79 -15.99
N ARG A 5 4.49 12.87 -15.98
CA ARG A 5 3.30 12.98 -15.12
C ARG A 5 3.65 12.78 -13.65
N SER A 6 4.43 11.75 -13.34
CA SER A 6 4.92 11.50 -11.97
C SER A 6 5.77 12.67 -11.46
N PHE A 7 6.60 13.26 -12.32
CA PHE A 7 7.40 14.44 -11.98
C PHE A 7 6.54 15.66 -11.64
N ILE A 8 5.54 15.99 -12.48
CA ILE A 8 4.63 17.11 -12.25
C ILE A 8 3.81 16.92 -10.96
N GLN A 9 3.31 15.70 -10.72
CA GLN A 9 2.56 15.36 -9.51
C GLN A 9 3.41 15.53 -8.24
N THR A 10 4.69 15.14 -8.31
CA THR A 10 5.64 15.27 -7.20
C THR A 10 5.93 16.74 -6.86
N ILE A 11 6.09 17.60 -7.86
CA ILE A 11 6.40 19.03 -7.67
C ILE A 11 5.20 19.81 -7.14
N ARG A 12 3.99 19.45 -7.56
CA ARG A 12 2.75 20.09 -7.11
C ARG A 12 2.24 19.53 -5.78
N HIS A 13 2.97 18.59 -5.19
CA HIS A 13 2.54 17.91 -3.98
C HIS A 13 2.45 18.88 -2.78
N PRO A 14 1.36 18.87 -1.99
CA PRO A 14 1.17 19.81 -0.88
C PRO A 14 2.27 19.82 0.18
N LEU A 15 2.95 18.68 0.36
CA LEU A 15 4.04 18.52 1.33
C LEU A 15 5.45 18.75 0.74
N SER A 16 5.54 19.15 -0.54
CA SER A 16 6.83 19.48 -1.13
C SER A 16 7.36 20.78 -0.51
N LYS A 17 8.40 20.68 0.33
CA LYS A 17 8.96 21.85 1.04
C LYS A 17 9.56 22.88 0.09
N ASN A 18 10.31 22.43 -0.91
CA ASN A 18 10.88 23.26 -1.99
C ASN A 18 11.31 22.35 -3.17
N PHE A 19 11.08 22.79 -4.42
CA PHE A 19 11.44 22.09 -5.65
C PHE A 19 12.87 21.52 -5.64
N ALA A 20 13.85 22.29 -5.16
CA ALA A 20 15.24 21.87 -5.09
C ALA A 20 15.42 20.60 -4.22
N THR A 21 14.79 20.57 -3.04
CA THR A 21 14.89 19.42 -2.11
C THR A 21 14.25 18.16 -2.68
N THR A 22 13.12 18.29 -3.37
CA THR A 22 12.44 17.19 -4.05
C THR A 22 13.29 16.65 -5.19
N LEU A 23 13.89 17.55 -6.00
CA LEU A 23 14.77 17.15 -7.09
C LEU A 23 16.01 16.40 -6.59
N THR A 24 16.63 16.85 -5.49
CA THR A 24 17.76 16.15 -4.87
C THR A 24 17.37 14.74 -4.41
N LYS A 25 16.20 14.57 -3.78
CA LYS A 25 15.67 13.24 -3.40
C LYS A 25 15.48 12.33 -4.61
N ILE A 26 14.88 12.85 -5.69
CA ILE A 26 14.68 12.08 -6.93
C ILE A 26 16.03 11.64 -7.51
N LEU A 27 16.98 12.55 -7.65
CA LEU A 27 18.30 12.24 -8.20
C LEU A 27 19.04 11.20 -7.36
N PHE A 28 19.08 11.39 -6.03
CA PHE A 28 19.72 10.44 -5.13
C PHE A 28 19.08 9.06 -5.19
N TRP A 29 17.74 8.99 -5.19
CA TRP A 29 17.03 7.73 -5.30
C TRP A 29 17.27 7.04 -6.64
N LYS A 30 17.30 7.79 -7.76
CA LYS A 30 17.61 7.23 -9.08
C LYS A 30 19.03 6.67 -9.14
N VAL A 31 20.00 7.34 -8.54
CA VAL A 31 21.37 6.82 -8.40
C VAL A 31 21.35 5.54 -7.56
N ASN A 32 20.67 5.52 -6.42
CA ASN A 32 20.52 4.32 -5.58
C ASN A 32 19.91 3.15 -6.35
N GLN A 33 18.83 3.37 -7.11
CA GLN A 33 18.17 2.34 -7.92
C GLN A 33 19.12 1.72 -8.97
N LEU A 34 20.07 2.50 -9.51
CA LEU A 34 21.03 2.04 -10.52
C LEU A 34 22.31 1.42 -9.93
N THR A 35 22.65 1.75 -8.68
CA THR A 35 23.95 1.40 -8.08
C THR A 35 23.78 0.51 -6.85
N LEU A 36 23.49 1.11 -5.69
CA LEU A 36 23.51 0.47 -4.38
C LEU A 36 22.32 -0.47 -4.14
N LYS A 37 21.17 -0.18 -4.75
CA LYS A 37 19.92 -0.94 -4.61
C LYS A 37 19.54 -1.21 -3.15
N LEU A 38 19.75 -0.20 -2.29
CA LEU A 38 19.39 -0.30 -0.88
C LEU A 38 17.95 0.21 -0.65
N PRO A 39 17.19 -0.41 0.28
CA PRO A 39 15.93 0.14 0.72
C PRO A 39 16.13 1.47 1.47
N ALA A 40 15.19 2.40 1.29
CA ALA A 40 15.12 3.62 2.08
C ALA A 40 14.16 3.46 3.25
N LEU A 41 14.51 4.03 4.40
CA LEU A 41 13.64 4.15 5.55
C LEU A 41 13.09 5.58 5.59
N ILE A 42 11.79 5.74 5.41
CA ILE A 42 11.11 7.03 5.35
C ILE A 42 10.33 7.25 6.65
N ASP A 43 10.63 8.34 7.35
CA ASP A 43 9.83 8.79 8.49
C ASP A 43 8.49 9.35 8.00
N LEU A 44 7.42 8.85 8.60
CA LEU A 44 6.04 9.28 8.43
C LEU A 44 5.63 10.16 9.63
N ASP A 45 4.42 10.73 9.57
CA ASP A 45 3.81 11.35 10.75
C ASP A 45 3.63 10.31 11.89
N SER A 46 3.48 10.78 13.13
CA SER A 46 3.19 9.94 14.30
C SER A 46 4.29 8.93 14.70
N ASN A 47 5.56 9.25 14.44
CA ASN A 47 6.73 8.38 14.71
C ASN A 47 6.69 7.03 13.97
N LEU A 48 5.89 6.92 12.90
CA LEU A 48 5.85 5.74 12.06
C LEU A 48 6.95 5.80 11.00
N LYS A 49 7.35 4.64 10.49
CA LYS A 49 8.36 4.51 9.44
C LYS A 49 7.89 3.59 8.34
N CYS A 50 8.31 3.87 7.11
CA CYS A 50 8.02 3.05 5.94
C CYS A 50 9.30 2.68 5.20
N ILE A 51 9.55 1.39 5.05
CA ILE A 51 10.60 0.83 4.22
C ILE A 51 10.13 0.86 2.76
N CYS A 52 10.92 1.53 1.92
CA CYS A 52 10.69 1.68 0.49
C CYS A 52 11.80 0.95 -0.26
N TYR A 53 11.45 -0.09 -1.00
CA TYR A 53 12.42 -0.85 -1.78
C TYR A 53 12.70 -0.19 -3.14
N PRO A 54 13.94 -0.24 -3.65
CA PRO A 54 14.34 0.45 -4.89
C PRO A 54 13.74 -0.15 -6.16
N ASP A 55 13.29 -1.39 -6.13
CA ASP A 55 12.53 -2.02 -7.22
C ASP A 55 11.04 -1.70 -7.18
N SER A 56 10.57 -0.95 -6.16
CA SER A 56 9.20 -0.49 -6.04
C SER A 56 9.01 0.89 -6.65
N SER A 57 8.12 1.03 -7.63
CA SER A 57 7.76 2.31 -8.20
C SER A 57 6.92 3.14 -7.22
N TYR A 58 5.97 2.51 -6.50
CA TYR A 58 5.23 3.14 -5.41
C TYR A 58 6.14 3.55 -4.25
N GLY A 59 7.06 2.67 -3.82
CA GLY A 59 8.08 3.01 -2.84
C GLY A 59 8.95 4.20 -3.26
N GLY A 60 9.28 4.31 -4.55
CA GLY A 60 9.94 5.50 -5.09
C GLY A 60 9.12 6.78 -4.91
N MET A 61 7.81 6.73 -5.16
CA MET A 61 6.93 7.89 -4.93
C MET A 61 6.92 8.30 -3.45
N VAL A 62 6.87 7.33 -2.53
CA VAL A 62 6.97 7.58 -1.08
C VAL A 62 8.29 8.26 -0.71
N VAL A 63 9.42 7.85 -1.30
CA VAL A 63 10.71 8.52 -1.08
C VAL A 63 10.66 9.99 -1.51
N TYR A 64 9.96 10.31 -2.60
CA TYR A 64 9.91 11.67 -3.13
C TYR A 64 8.97 12.58 -2.34
N THR A 65 7.76 12.11 -2.01
CA THR A 65 6.67 12.95 -1.49
C THR A 65 6.26 12.63 -0.05
N THR A 66 6.76 11.53 0.52
CA THR A 66 6.29 10.90 1.78
C THR A 66 4.88 10.31 1.68
N TYR A 67 3.92 11.05 1.12
CA TYR A 67 2.55 10.60 0.91
C TYR A 67 2.10 10.87 -0.52
N PRO A 68 2.30 9.94 -1.48
CA PRO A 68 1.91 10.15 -2.89
C PRO A 68 0.42 10.51 -3.05
N ASP A 69 -0.44 9.85 -2.28
CA ASP A 69 -1.88 9.98 -2.30
C ASP A 69 -2.38 10.82 -1.10
N TYR A 70 -1.90 12.05 -0.98
CA TYR A 70 -2.16 12.90 0.19
C TYR A 70 -3.66 13.13 0.47
N GLU A 71 -4.50 13.22 -0.56
CA GLU A 71 -5.94 13.36 -0.40
C GLU A 71 -6.58 12.14 0.26
N VAL A 72 -6.07 10.94 -0.05
CA VAL A 72 -6.50 9.69 0.61
C VAL A 72 -6.05 9.67 2.06
N VAL A 73 -4.81 10.08 2.33
CA VAL A 73 -4.27 10.20 3.70
C VAL A 73 -5.11 11.17 4.53
N ASP A 74 -5.42 12.35 3.98
CA ASP A 74 -6.26 13.35 4.64
C ASP A 74 -7.69 12.84 4.86
N GLY A 75 -8.27 12.14 3.87
CA GLY A 75 -9.56 11.47 3.98
C GLY A 75 -9.59 10.44 5.11
N ILE A 76 -8.57 9.59 5.23
CA ILE A 76 -8.45 8.61 6.34
C ILE A 76 -8.39 9.36 7.67
N LYS A 77 -7.50 10.34 7.82
CA LYS A 77 -7.32 11.08 9.09
C LYS A 77 -8.57 11.83 9.53
N LYS A 78 -9.38 12.32 8.58
CA LYS A 78 -10.63 13.05 8.88
C LYS A 78 -11.81 12.14 9.23
N ASN A 79 -11.89 10.96 8.63
CA ASN A 79 -13.10 10.12 8.70
C ASN A 79 -12.94 8.89 9.59
N LEU A 80 -11.71 8.44 9.87
CA LEU A 80 -11.47 7.28 10.74
C LEU A 80 -11.40 7.72 12.21
N PRO A 81 -12.39 7.38 13.05
CA PRO A 81 -12.36 7.74 14.46
C PRO A 81 -11.28 6.96 15.23
N GLU A 82 -10.85 7.50 16.37
CA GLU A 82 -10.07 6.72 17.34
C GLU A 82 -10.82 5.44 17.74
N GLY A 83 -10.13 4.31 17.78
CA GLY A 83 -10.74 3.01 18.06
C GLY A 83 -11.54 2.40 16.89
N GLY A 84 -11.57 3.07 15.73
CA GLY A 84 -12.31 2.64 14.55
C GLY A 84 -11.73 1.39 13.88
N THR A 85 -12.51 0.82 12.97
CA THR A 85 -12.10 -0.30 12.11
C THR A 85 -11.83 0.21 10.69
N PHE A 86 -10.61 -0.02 10.19
CA PHE A 86 -10.19 0.34 8.84
C PHE A 86 -9.90 -0.89 7.99
N PHE A 87 -10.34 -0.87 6.74
CA PHE A 87 -10.04 -1.90 5.75
C PHE A 87 -9.20 -1.28 4.62
N ASP A 88 -8.08 -1.91 4.28
CA ASP A 88 -7.15 -1.50 3.21
C ASP A 88 -7.13 -2.59 2.13
N ILE A 89 -7.86 -2.39 1.04
CA ILE A 89 -7.92 -3.33 -0.08
C ILE A 89 -6.91 -2.90 -1.15
N GLY A 90 -5.96 -3.79 -1.46
CA GLY A 90 -4.78 -3.46 -2.25
C GLY A 90 -3.78 -2.65 -1.42
N ALA A 91 -3.35 -3.22 -0.30
CA ALA A 91 -2.52 -2.50 0.68
C ALA A 91 -1.08 -2.22 0.20
N ASN A 92 -0.61 -2.91 -0.85
CA ASN A 92 0.73 -2.80 -1.43
C ASN A 92 1.81 -2.92 -0.33
N ILE A 93 2.75 -1.99 -0.22
CA ILE A 93 3.77 -1.95 0.85
C ILE A 93 3.22 -1.46 2.21
N GLY A 94 1.94 -1.09 2.29
CA GLY A 94 1.25 -0.76 3.53
C GLY A 94 1.21 0.71 3.93
N LEU A 95 1.41 1.67 3.01
CA LEU A 95 1.42 3.09 3.38
C LEU A 95 0.10 3.55 4.01
N MET A 96 -1.05 3.21 3.40
CA MET A 96 -2.37 3.57 3.95
C MET A 96 -2.68 2.79 5.23
N THR A 97 -2.30 1.51 5.28
CA THR A 97 -2.34 0.70 6.50
C THR A 97 -1.58 1.36 7.66
N LEU A 98 -0.36 1.86 7.44
CA LEU A 98 0.43 2.57 8.45
C LEU A 98 -0.26 3.86 8.90
N VAL A 99 -0.76 4.67 7.95
CA VAL A 99 -1.50 5.91 8.25
C VAL A 99 -2.69 5.64 9.16
N ALA A 100 -3.53 4.66 8.81
CA ALA A 100 -4.69 4.27 9.61
C ALA A 100 -4.29 3.72 10.99
N ALA A 101 -3.27 2.87 11.05
CA ALA A 101 -2.77 2.30 12.30
C ALA A 101 -2.10 3.34 13.23
N GLY A 102 -1.64 4.46 12.68
CA GLY A 102 -1.15 5.62 13.43
C GLY A 102 -2.23 6.34 14.22
N ILE A 103 -3.51 6.15 13.87
CA ILE A 103 -4.64 6.63 14.66
C ILE A 103 -4.83 5.72 15.89
N LYS A 104 -5.08 6.34 17.03
CA LYS A 104 -5.09 5.69 18.33
C LYS A 104 -6.16 4.59 18.38
N ASN A 105 -5.76 3.41 18.87
CA ASN A 105 -6.63 2.24 19.07
C ASN A 105 -7.34 1.70 17.81
N THR A 106 -7.00 2.18 16.61
CA THR A 106 -7.55 1.66 15.35
C THR A 106 -7.22 0.18 15.17
N ARG A 107 -8.20 -0.59 14.69
CA ARG A 107 -8.02 -1.96 14.19
C ARG A 107 -7.99 -1.93 12.66
N VAL A 108 -6.97 -2.53 12.06
CA VAL A 108 -6.78 -2.51 10.61
C VAL A 108 -6.79 -3.92 10.04
N HIS A 109 -7.48 -4.09 8.91
CA HIS A 109 -7.49 -5.31 8.12
C HIS A 109 -7.00 -4.97 6.71
N SER A 110 -5.83 -5.49 6.34
CA SER A 110 -5.17 -5.17 5.07
C SER A 110 -5.09 -6.39 4.17
N PHE A 111 -5.46 -6.23 2.91
CA PHE A 111 -5.52 -7.29 1.92
C PHE A 111 -4.54 -6.96 0.80
N GLU A 112 -3.51 -7.78 0.65
CA GLU A 112 -2.49 -7.62 -0.39
C GLU A 112 -2.15 -8.98 -0.99
N PRO A 113 -2.62 -9.28 -2.21
CA PRO A 113 -2.40 -10.58 -2.83
C PRO A 113 -0.97 -10.79 -3.37
N SER A 114 -0.25 -9.72 -3.71
CA SER A 114 1.04 -9.82 -4.39
C SER A 114 2.06 -10.55 -3.52
N PRO A 115 2.74 -11.59 -4.06
CA PRO A 115 3.82 -12.26 -3.35
C PRO A 115 5.05 -11.38 -3.14
N VAL A 116 5.16 -10.26 -3.88
CA VAL A 116 6.24 -9.28 -3.74
C VAL A 116 5.88 -8.21 -2.71
N ALA A 117 4.66 -7.66 -2.76
CA ALA A 117 4.27 -6.56 -1.88
C ALA A 117 3.87 -7.05 -0.47
N TYR A 118 3.22 -8.21 -0.34
CA TYR A 118 2.77 -8.73 0.95
C TYR A 118 3.91 -8.90 1.99
N PRO A 119 5.09 -9.45 1.65
CA PRO A 119 6.21 -9.48 2.60
C PRO A 119 6.67 -8.10 3.06
N ARG A 120 6.63 -7.09 2.17
CA ARG A 120 7.03 -5.70 2.48
C ARG A 120 6.02 -5.02 3.39
N LEU A 121 4.72 -5.26 3.16
CA LEU A 121 3.66 -4.88 4.09
C LEU A 121 3.94 -5.47 5.47
N SER A 122 4.17 -6.78 5.57
CA SER A 122 4.48 -7.45 6.83
C SER A 122 5.69 -6.85 7.54
N GLU A 123 6.77 -6.60 6.81
CA GLU A 123 7.98 -5.96 7.34
C GLU A 123 7.68 -4.57 7.91
N ASN A 124 6.92 -3.75 7.19
CA ASN A 124 6.51 -2.41 7.63
C ASN A 124 5.62 -2.45 8.87
N ILE A 125 4.70 -3.41 8.99
CA ILE A 125 3.86 -3.55 10.19
C ILE A 125 4.69 -3.98 11.40
N ASN A 126 5.61 -4.92 11.22
CA ASN A 126 6.48 -5.40 12.30
C ASN A 126 7.46 -4.32 12.76
N LEU A 127 8.05 -3.56 11.82
CA LEU A 127 8.96 -2.43 12.12
C LEU A 127 8.33 -1.42 13.09
N ASN A 128 7.02 -1.19 12.96
CA ASN A 128 6.29 -0.21 13.75
C ASN A 128 5.60 -0.82 15.00
N ASN A 129 5.83 -2.10 15.30
CA ASN A 129 5.18 -2.83 16.41
C ASN A 129 3.64 -2.80 16.34
N LEU A 130 3.08 -2.89 15.13
CA LEU A 130 1.65 -2.74 14.89
C LEU A 130 0.89 -4.08 14.78
N SER A 131 1.59 -5.21 14.89
CA SER A 131 1.04 -6.55 14.65
C SER A 131 -0.09 -6.96 15.62
N SER A 132 -0.25 -6.26 16.75
CA SER A 132 -1.38 -6.47 17.67
C SER A 132 -2.68 -5.78 17.23
N ARG A 133 -2.60 -4.81 16.30
CA ARG A 133 -3.73 -4.00 15.83
C ARG A 133 -3.97 -4.10 14.33
N VAL A 134 -3.02 -4.65 13.58
CA VAL A 134 -3.07 -4.77 12.12
C VAL A 134 -3.04 -6.25 11.75
N LEU A 135 -4.10 -6.73 11.11
CA LEU A 135 -4.18 -8.05 10.52
C LEU A 135 -3.97 -7.94 9.01
N ILE A 136 -2.96 -8.63 8.50
CA ILE A 136 -2.62 -8.64 7.09
C ILE A 136 -3.04 -9.97 6.45
N HIS A 137 -3.50 -9.92 5.21
CA HIS A 137 -4.01 -11.08 4.49
C HIS A 137 -3.43 -11.15 3.08
N GLN A 138 -2.71 -12.25 2.79
CA GLN A 138 -2.23 -12.53 1.44
C GLN A 138 -3.34 -13.15 0.58
N ILE A 139 -4.41 -12.40 0.37
CA ILE A 139 -5.59 -12.80 -0.40
C ILE A 139 -6.11 -11.59 -1.18
N ALA A 140 -6.73 -11.82 -2.33
CA ALA A 140 -7.46 -10.76 -3.03
C ALA A 140 -8.88 -10.61 -2.48
N ALA A 141 -9.33 -9.37 -2.32
CA ALA A 141 -10.76 -9.11 -2.18
C ALA A 141 -11.43 -9.22 -3.57
N SER A 142 -12.57 -9.88 -3.64
CA SER A 142 -13.34 -10.09 -4.88
C SER A 142 -14.84 -10.05 -4.57
N ASP A 143 -15.66 -10.11 -5.62
CA ASP A 143 -17.11 -10.36 -5.56
C ASP A 143 -17.49 -11.79 -5.12
N ASN A 144 -16.54 -12.74 -5.14
CA ASN A 144 -16.77 -14.13 -4.75
C ASN A 144 -15.60 -14.74 -3.94
N ASP A 145 -15.93 -15.62 -3.01
CA ASP A 145 -14.95 -16.49 -2.35
C ASP A 145 -14.46 -17.58 -3.32
N GLY A 146 -13.15 -17.85 -3.31
CA GLY A 146 -12.60 -18.91 -4.16
C GLY A 146 -11.12 -18.76 -4.50
N TRP A 147 -10.80 -19.06 -5.74
CA TRP A 147 -9.45 -19.00 -6.29
C TRP A 147 -9.49 -18.40 -7.70
N ILE A 148 -8.59 -17.48 -7.98
CA ILE A 148 -8.37 -16.90 -9.31
C ILE A 148 -6.95 -17.19 -9.79
N ASN A 149 -6.76 -17.17 -11.12
CA ASN A 149 -5.41 -17.22 -11.70
C ASN A 149 -4.81 -15.81 -11.66
N PHE A 150 -3.68 -15.70 -10.99
CA PHE A 150 -2.94 -14.46 -10.84
C PHE A 150 -1.66 -14.53 -11.69
N ASN A 151 -1.57 -13.64 -12.67
CA ASN A 151 -0.37 -13.48 -13.49
C ASN A 151 0.48 -12.38 -12.86
N ASP A 152 1.46 -12.78 -12.06
CA ASP A 152 2.50 -11.89 -11.54
C ASP A 152 3.54 -11.68 -12.64
N ASP A 153 3.40 -10.61 -13.43
CA ASP A 153 4.47 -10.21 -14.32
C ASP A 153 5.58 -9.63 -13.42
N LYS A 154 6.59 -10.45 -13.09
CA LYS A 154 7.68 -10.23 -12.12
C LYS A 154 8.50 -8.93 -12.30
N ARG A 155 8.09 -8.04 -13.20
CA ARG A 155 8.71 -6.76 -13.57
C ARG A 155 7.78 -5.55 -13.39
N SER A 156 6.54 -5.74 -12.95
CA SER A 156 5.51 -4.72 -12.94
C SER A 156 4.74 -4.74 -11.61
N GLU A 157 4.64 -3.59 -10.93
CA GLU A 157 3.72 -3.42 -9.79
C GLU A 157 2.25 -3.45 -10.22
N LEU A 158 1.98 -3.48 -11.53
CA LEU A 158 0.65 -3.67 -12.08
C LEU A 158 0.38 -5.18 -12.13
N SER A 159 -0.21 -5.67 -11.05
CA SER A 159 -0.82 -7.00 -11.04
C SER A 159 -2.21 -6.88 -11.66
N HIS A 160 -2.53 -7.71 -12.65
CA HIS A 160 -3.86 -7.73 -13.27
C HIS A 160 -4.45 -9.14 -13.23
N ILE A 161 -5.78 -9.23 -13.08
CA ILE A 161 -6.51 -10.49 -13.17
C ILE A 161 -6.49 -10.97 -14.64
N SER A 162 -5.92 -12.14 -14.89
CA SER A 162 -5.90 -12.74 -16.24
C SER A 162 -7.17 -13.56 -16.49
N THR A 163 -7.89 -13.23 -17.56
CA THR A 163 -9.09 -13.95 -18.02
C THR A 163 -8.79 -15.13 -18.95
N LYS A 164 -7.51 -15.45 -19.21
CA LYS A 164 -7.11 -16.56 -20.10
C LYS A 164 -6.33 -17.63 -19.34
N ASN A 165 -6.54 -18.89 -19.75
CA ASN A 165 -5.89 -20.12 -19.27
C ASN A 165 -4.37 -20.14 -19.47
N GLU A 166 -3.67 -19.19 -18.87
CA GLU A 166 -2.21 -19.15 -18.81
C GLU A 166 -1.74 -19.61 -17.43
N LYS A 167 -0.51 -20.13 -17.36
CA LYS A 167 0.11 -20.67 -16.15
C LYS A 167 0.38 -19.54 -15.13
N GLY A 168 -0.66 -19.12 -14.41
CA GLY A 168 -0.58 -18.18 -13.30
C GLY A 168 -0.54 -18.89 -11.94
N GLN A 169 -0.09 -18.18 -10.90
CA GLN A 169 -0.20 -18.66 -9.52
C GLN A 169 -1.68 -18.63 -9.10
N LYS A 170 -2.17 -19.69 -8.45
CA LYS A 170 -3.52 -19.64 -7.86
C LYS A 170 -3.49 -18.72 -6.65
N LEU A 171 -4.33 -17.70 -6.69
CA LEU A 171 -4.51 -16.74 -5.61
C LEU A 171 -5.87 -16.95 -4.96
N LYS A 172 -5.89 -16.96 -3.63
CA LYS A 172 -7.14 -17.09 -2.88
C LYS A 172 -7.89 -15.76 -2.90
N THR A 173 -9.20 -15.83 -3.10
CA THR A 173 -10.10 -14.67 -3.03
C THR A 173 -11.07 -14.78 -1.86
N THR A 174 -11.54 -13.63 -1.38
CA THR A 174 -12.68 -13.57 -0.46
C THR A 174 -13.51 -12.32 -0.70
N THR A 175 -14.79 -12.35 -0.34
CA THR A 175 -15.60 -11.12 -0.26
C THR A 175 -15.38 -10.42 1.09
N ILE A 176 -15.52 -9.10 1.10
CA ILE A 176 -15.43 -8.33 2.36
C ILE A 176 -16.55 -8.73 3.33
N ASP A 177 -17.72 -9.08 2.81
CA ASP A 177 -18.85 -9.56 3.62
C ASP A 177 -18.56 -10.91 4.26
N SER A 178 -18.06 -11.89 3.49
CA SER A 178 -17.71 -13.22 3.99
C SER A 178 -16.62 -13.14 5.04
N TYR A 179 -15.57 -12.35 4.77
CA TYR A 179 -14.51 -12.07 5.73
C TYR A 179 -15.06 -11.42 7.01
N SER A 180 -15.92 -10.41 6.88
CA SER A 180 -16.48 -9.68 8.02
C SER A 180 -17.37 -10.58 8.88
N GLN A 181 -18.22 -11.39 8.27
CA GLN A 181 -19.06 -12.36 8.96
C GLN A 181 -18.22 -13.38 9.73
N LYS A 182 -17.20 -13.96 9.08
CA LYS A 182 -16.31 -14.96 9.69
C LYS A 182 -15.53 -14.41 10.88
N ASN A 183 -15.13 -13.15 10.83
CA ASN A 183 -14.33 -12.49 11.87
C ASN A 183 -15.19 -11.68 12.87
N ASN A 184 -16.52 -11.80 12.81
CA ASN A 184 -17.45 -11.05 13.66
C ASN A 184 -17.26 -9.52 13.62
N ILE A 185 -16.91 -8.99 12.45
CA ILE A 185 -16.72 -7.56 12.22
C ILE A 185 -18.09 -6.96 11.89
N LYS A 186 -18.64 -6.23 12.85
CA LYS A 186 -19.99 -5.65 12.74
C LYS A 186 -20.03 -4.29 12.07
N LYS A 187 -18.89 -3.59 12.00
CA LYS A 187 -18.79 -2.23 11.47
C LYS A 187 -17.40 -2.01 10.88
N ILE A 188 -17.38 -1.43 9.69
CA ILE A 188 -16.20 -0.86 9.04
C ILE A 188 -16.43 0.66 9.05
N ASP A 189 -15.53 1.42 9.68
CA ASP A 189 -15.65 2.88 9.75
C ASP A 189 -15.14 3.54 8.48
N VAL A 190 -14.05 3.01 7.91
CA VAL A 190 -13.50 3.45 6.63
C VAL A 190 -12.99 2.24 5.85
N LEU A 191 -13.34 2.18 4.56
CA LEU A 191 -12.90 1.17 3.60
C LEU A 191 -12.18 1.87 2.45
N LYS A 192 -10.87 1.62 2.30
CA LYS A 192 -10.10 2.03 1.13
C LYS A 192 -10.08 0.88 0.13
N ILE A 193 -10.39 1.18 -1.12
CA ILE A 193 -10.26 0.24 -2.23
C ILE A 193 -9.40 0.89 -3.29
N ASP A 194 -8.26 0.28 -3.59
CA ASP A 194 -7.47 0.64 -4.77
C ASP A 194 -6.73 -0.62 -5.21
N VAL A 195 -7.30 -1.25 -6.24
CA VAL A 195 -6.94 -2.56 -6.77
C VAL A 195 -6.83 -2.44 -8.29
N GLU A 196 -5.80 -3.04 -8.87
CA GLU A 196 -5.57 -3.01 -10.31
C GLU A 196 -6.32 -4.20 -10.98
N GLY A 197 -7.24 -3.93 -11.91
CA GLY A 197 -7.88 -4.95 -12.77
C GLY A 197 -9.03 -5.76 -12.16
N ALA A 198 -9.62 -5.30 -11.05
CA ALA A 198 -10.75 -5.94 -10.37
C ALA A 198 -11.89 -4.95 -10.02
N GLU A 199 -11.89 -3.77 -10.66
CA GLU A 199 -12.93 -2.74 -10.51
C GLU A 199 -14.26 -3.13 -11.17
#